data_AF-X1QS54-F1
#
_entry.id   AF-X1QS54-F1
#
_cell.length_a   1.000
_cell.length_b   1.000
_cell.length_c   1.000
_cell.angle_alpha   90.00
_cell.angle_beta   90.00
_cell.angle_gamma   90.00
#
_symmetry.space_group_name_H-M   'P 1'
#
loop_
_entity.id
_entity.type
_entity.pdbx_description
1 polymer ?
#
loop_
_entity_poly.entity_id
_entity_poly.type
_entity_poly.pdbx_seq_one_letter_code
_entity_poly.pdbx_strand_id
1 'polypeptide(L)'
;MTTKTYPETKYWGKRVSTCGPQPVYKKLLPDGEPEELSPTPSQKLYNHSPDGFQFGYGGSGPAQLALALLLDVTSLPEVAVAYHQDFKWEFVASWGEEWSITSRVWVQAGRPSTRMKEWQLWQSGAFFLGMVYLPSLHL
;
A
#
# COMPACT_ATOMS: atom_id res chain seq x y z
N MET A 1 16.89 -5.47 -20.68
CA MET A 1 16.02 -4.69 -19.77
C MET A 1 16.17 -5.30 -18.39
N THR A 2 16.89 -4.64 -17.50
CA THR A 2 17.04 -5.09 -16.10
C THR A 2 15.79 -4.66 -15.33
N THR A 3 14.87 -5.59 -15.10
CA THR A 3 13.76 -5.38 -14.16
C THR A 3 14.38 -5.07 -12.80
N LYS A 4 14.16 -3.86 -12.30
CA LYS A 4 14.56 -3.46 -10.96
C LYS A 4 13.81 -4.35 -9.96
N THR A 5 14.46 -5.39 -9.48
CA THR A 5 13.92 -6.31 -8.48
C THR A 5 14.00 -5.62 -7.12
N TYR A 6 12.90 -5.00 -6.72
CA TYR A 6 12.75 -4.60 -5.32
C TYR A 6 12.60 -5.88 -4.48
N PRO A 7 13.30 -5.98 -3.33
CA PRO A 7 13.14 -7.13 -2.44
C PRO A 7 11.67 -7.22 -2.01
N GLU A 8 11.10 -8.42 -2.12
CA GLU A 8 9.69 -8.66 -1.81
C GLU A 8 9.46 -8.51 -0.31
N THR A 9 8.59 -7.60 0.11
CA THR A 9 8.18 -7.52 1.51
C THR A 9 7.09 -8.53 1.81
N LYS A 10 7.20 -9.27 2.91
CA LYS A 10 6.11 -10.05 3.51
C LYS A 10 5.52 -9.28 4.67
N TYR A 11 4.19 -9.23 4.75
CA TYR A 11 3.43 -8.68 5.86
C TYR A 11 2.61 -9.79 6.53
N TRP A 12 2.43 -9.71 7.84
CA TRP A 12 1.56 -10.63 8.58
C TRP A 12 1.02 -10.00 9.85
N GLY A 13 -0.10 -10.55 10.32
CA GLY A 13 -0.72 -10.18 11.58
C GLY A 13 -1.35 -11.39 12.23
N LYS A 14 -1.38 -11.36 13.56
CA LYS A 14 -2.08 -12.34 14.40
C LYS A 14 -2.92 -11.57 15.41
N ARG A 15 -4.19 -11.96 15.57
CA ARG A 15 -5.04 -11.42 16.61
C ARG A 15 -4.47 -11.80 17.97
N VAL A 16 -4.14 -10.78 18.76
CA VAL A 16 -3.65 -10.92 20.15
C VAL A 16 -4.70 -10.56 21.18
N SER A 17 -5.76 -9.87 20.75
CA SER A 17 -6.87 -9.42 21.58
C SER A 17 -8.16 -9.31 20.76
N THR A 18 -9.31 -9.45 21.42
CA THR A 18 -10.64 -9.19 20.82
C THR A 18 -10.95 -7.70 20.71
N CYS A 19 -10.24 -6.84 21.45
CA CYS A 19 -10.40 -5.39 21.43
C CYS A 19 -9.06 -4.67 21.23
N GLY A 20 -9.13 -3.44 20.71
CA GLY A 20 -7.96 -2.59 20.47
C GLY A 20 -7.17 -2.94 19.21
N PRO A 21 -6.06 -2.23 18.98
CA PRO A 21 -5.21 -2.46 17.83
C PRO A 21 -4.53 -3.82 17.86
N GLN A 22 -4.23 -4.33 16.67
CA GLN A 22 -3.51 -5.57 16.46
C GLN A 22 -2.12 -5.26 15.90
N PRO A 23 -1.06 -5.91 16.40
CA PRO A 23 0.28 -5.74 15.85
C PRO A 23 0.33 -6.32 14.43
N VAL A 24 1.03 -5.62 13.56
CA VAL A 24 1.28 -6.05 12.19
C VAL A 24 2.77 -5.96 11.96
N TYR A 25 3.33 -6.99 11.37
CA TYR A 25 4.77 -7.09 11.14
C TYR A 25 5.05 -7.17 9.66
N LYS A 26 6.25 -6.76 9.29
CA LYS A 26 6.79 -6.91 7.95
C LYS A 26 8.24 -7.36 7.99
N LYS A 27 8.70 -7.93 6.88
CA LYS A 27 10.13 -8.20 6.65
C LYS A 27 10.43 -8.23 5.15
N LEU A 28 11.64 -7.84 4.79
CA LEU A 28 12.16 -8.06 3.44
C LEU A 28 12.50 -9.53 3.26
N LEU A 29 12.15 -10.11 2.12
CA LEU A 29 12.53 -11.47 1.77
C LEU A 29 13.83 -11.50 0.96
N PRO A 30 14.66 -12.56 1.11
CA PRO A 30 14.45 -13.71 2.01
C PRO A 30 14.88 -13.46 3.47
N ASP A 31 15.87 -12.57 3.69
CA ASP A 31 16.68 -12.55 4.91
C ASP A 31 16.52 -11.28 5.76
N GLY A 32 15.51 -10.45 5.46
CA GLY A 32 15.22 -9.26 6.25
C GLY A 32 14.73 -9.61 7.65
N GLU A 33 15.17 -8.83 8.63
CA GLU A 33 14.68 -8.95 9.99
C GLU A 33 13.22 -8.51 10.09
N PRO A 34 12.40 -9.22 10.89
CA PRO A 34 11.05 -8.77 11.23
C PRO A 34 11.05 -7.41 11.94
N GLU A 35 10.21 -6.50 11.46
CA GLU A 35 9.91 -5.25 12.14
C GLU A 35 8.41 -5.01 12.22
N GLU A 36 7.97 -4.26 13.23
CA GLU A 36 6.56 -3.88 13.37
C GLU A 36 6.23 -2.73 12.41
N LEU A 37 5.14 -2.89 11.67
CA LEU A 37 4.59 -1.84 10.82
C LEU A 37 3.96 -0.77 11.70
N SER A 38 4.44 0.47 11.58
CA SER A 38 3.87 1.60 12.33
C SER A 38 2.60 2.15 11.65
N PRO A 39 1.52 2.47 12.40
CA PRO A 39 0.36 3.16 11.85
C PRO A 39 0.64 4.63 11.51
N THR A 40 1.63 5.24 12.17
CA THR A 40 1.91 6.68 12.12
C THR A 40 2.04 7.27 10.71
N PRO A 41 2.79 6.69 9.75
CA PRO A 41 2.89 7.25 8.41
C PRO A 41 1.54 7.33 7.69
N SER A 42 0.72 6.29 7.82
CA SER A 42 -0.61 6.24 7.21
C SER A 42 -1.61 7.17 7.91
N GLN A 43 -1.53 7.31 9.24
CA GLN A 43 -2.37 8.22 10.02
C GLN A 43 -2.09 9.69 9.68
N LYS A 44 -0.82 10.04 9.43
CA LYS A 44 -0.43 11.38 8.95
C LYS A 44 -1.02 11.71 7.57
N LEU A 45 -1.21 10.69 6.74
CA LEU A 45 -1.81 10.83 5.41
C LEU A 45 -3.34 10.94 5.49
N TYR A 46 -3.97 9.98 6.17
CA TYR A 46 -5.39 10.01 6.50
C TYR A 46 -5.64 9.21 7.77
N ASN A 47 -6.18 9.87 8.80
CA ASN A 47 -6.45 9.23 10.08
C ASN A 47 -7.84 8.56 10.07
N HIS A 48 -7.89 7.29 9.68
CA HIS A 48 -9.09 6.46 9.79
C HIS A 48 -9.26 5.90 11.21
N SER A 49 -8.15 5.61 11.89
CA SER A 49 -8.16 4.95 13.20
C SER A 49 -6.99 5.47 14.05
N PRO A 50 -7.26 6.35 15.03
CA PRO A 50 -6.24 6.82 15.97
C PRO A 50 -5.63 5.67 16.78
N ASP A 51 -6.44 4.65 17.07
CA ASP A 51 -6.05 3.49 17.89
C ASP A 51 -5.09 2.55 17.16
N GLY A 52 -4.99 2.62 15.83
CA GLY A 52 -4.10 1.80 15.02
C GLY A 52 -4.83 0.74 14.19
N PHE A 53 -4.15 -0.39 13.95
CA PHE A 53 -4.58 -1.39 12.97
C PHE A 53 -5.57 -2.40 13.52
N GLN A 54 -6.53 -2.79 12.68
CA GLN A 54 -7.38 -3.96 12.89
C GLN A 54 -7.66 -4.63 11.54
N PHE A 55 -8.26 -5.81 11.55
CA PHE A 55 -8.59 -6.59 10.34
C PHE A 55 -9.74 -7.57 10.60
N GLY A 56 -10.30 -8.15 9.54
CA GLY A 56 -11.38 -9.13 9.62
C GLY A 56 -12.79 -8.55 9.71
N TYR A 57 -12.95 -7.26 9.42
CA TYR A 57 -14.26 -6.61 9.27
C TYR A 57 -14.16 -5.31 8.44
N GLY A 58 -15.29 -4.66 8.16
CA GLY A 58 -15.38 -3.52 7.22
C GLY A 58 -15.16 -2.10 7.78
N GLY A 59 -14.50 -1.93 8.93
CA GLY A 59 -14.43 -0.63 9.63
C GLY A 59 -13.18 0.22 9.42
N SER A 60 -12.95 1.15 10.35
CA SER A 60 -11.89 2.16 10.34
C SER A 60 -10.50 1.60 10.59
N GLY A 61 -10.33 0.68 11.55
CA GLY A 61 -9.05 0.01 11.79
C GLY A 61 -8.55 -0.79 10.58
N PRO A 62 -9.41 -1.59 9.91
CA PRO A 62 -9.11 -2.22 8.62
C PRO A 62 -8.78 -1.23 7.50
N ALA A 63 -9.47 -0.08 7.43
CA ALA A 63 -9.13 0.96 6.47
C ALA A 63 -7.74 1.57 6.73
N GLN A 64 -7.38 1.80 8.00
CA GLN A 64 -6.06 2.29 8.40
C GLN A 64 -4.96 1.30 8.01
N LEU A 65 -5.19 0.01 8.23
CA LEU A 65 -4.24 -1.04 7.86
C LEU A 65 -4.08 -1.15 6.33
N ALA A 66 -5.17 -1.11 5.58
CA ALA A 66 -5.12 -1.12 4.11
C ALA A 66 -4.29 0.05 3.57
N LEU A 67 -4.49 1.25 4.12
CA LEU A 67 -3.73 2.45 3.74
C LEU A 67 -2.24 2.29 4.07
N ALA A 68 -1.91 1.76 5.26
CA ALA A 68 -0.52 1.55 5.68
C ALA A 68 0.22 0.56 4.78
N LEU A 69 -0.41 -0.57 4.44
CA LEU A 69 0.23 -1.58 3.58
C LEU A 69 0.48 -1.04 2.17
N LEU A 70 -0.50 -0.33 1.60
CA LEU A 70 -0.32 0.32 0.29
C LEU A 70 0.79 1.37 0.31
N LEU A 71 0.79 2.22 1.34
CA LEU A 71 1.78 3.28 1.46
C LEU A 71 3.19 2.69 1.60
N ASP A 72 3.35 1.64 2.39
CA ASP A 72 4.63 0.97 2.60
C ASP A 72 5.16 0.32 1.33
N VAL A 73 4.30 -0.36 0.56
CA VAL A 73 4.71 -1.05 -0.68
C VAL A 73 4.98 -0.07 -1.81
N THR A 74 4.11 0.92 -1.98
CA THR A 74 4.18 1.81 -3.16
C THR A 74 5.12 2.99 -2.94
N SER A 75 5.31 3.43 -1.69
CA SER A 75 5.92 4.72 -1.36
C SER A 75 5.22 5.92 -2.04
N LEU A 76 3.97 5.75 -2.50
CA LEU A 76 3.20 6.72 -3.27
C LEU A 76 1.89 7.04 -2.55
N PRO A 77 1.82 8.16 -1.82
CA PRO A 77 0.64 8.54 -1.05
C PRO A 77 -0.65 8.58 -1.87
N GLU A 78 -0.59 9.09 -3.10
CA GLU A 78 -1.72 9.20 -4.01
C GLU A 78 -2.28 7.83 -4.42
N VAL A 79 -1.40 6.86 -4.65
CA VAL A 79 -1.80 5.48 -4.96
C VAL A 79 -2.42 4.84 -3.72
N ALA A 80 -1.79 5.03 -2.56
CA ALA A 80 -2.29 4.46 -1.31
C ALA A 80 -3.70 4.99 -0.95
N VAL A 81 -3.90 6.31 -1.04
CA VAL A 81 -5.21 6.93 -0.79
C VAL A 81 -6.25 6.46 -1.81
N ALA A 82 -5.88 6.36 -3.10
CA ALA A 82 -6.81 5.94 -4.14
C ALA A 82 -7.33 4.50 -3.96
N TYR A 83 -6.48 3.56 -3.53
CA TYR A 83 -6.81 2.12 -3.56
C TYR A 83 -7.10 1.47 -2.21
N HIS A 84 -6.87 2.15 -1.08
CA HIS A 84 -7.00 1.50 0.23
C HIS A 84 -8.40 0.97 0.54
N GLN A 85 -9.48 1.63 0.07
CA GLN A 85 -10.84 1.14 0.33
C GLN A 85 -11.13 -0.15 -0.43
N ASP A 86 -10.76 -0.22 -1.72
CA ASP A 86 -10.95 -1.43 -2.53
C ASP A 86 -10.13 -2.58 -1.96
N PHE A 87 -8.85 -2.32 -1.65
CA PHE A 87 -8.00 -3.33 -1.03
C PHE A 87 -8.50 -3.79 0.34
N LYS A 88 -9.04 -2.87 1.15
CA LYS A 88 -9.63 -3.21 2.44
C LYS A 88 -10.74 -4.24 2.26
N TRP A 89 -11.64 -4.02 1.32
CA TRP A 89 -12.76 -4.93 1.09
C TRP A 89 -12.34 -6.26 0.48
N GLU A 90 -11.36 -6.25 -0.42
CA GLU A 90 -10.88 -7.46 -1.09
C GLU A 90 -10.08 -8.38 -0.16
N PHE A 91 -9.27 -7.81 0.76
CA PHE A 91 -8.36 -8.61 1.59
C PHE A 91 -8.53 -8.36 3.09
N VAL A 92 -8.37 -7.12 3.54
CA VAL A 92 -8.20 -6.81 4.97
C VAL A 92 -9.46 -7.14 5.78
N ALA A 93 -10.63 -6.91 5.20
CA ALA A 93 -11.93 -7.14 5.83
C ALA A 93 -12.26 -8.64 5.99
N SER A 94 -11.60 -9.53 5.24
CA SER A 94 -11.84 -10.98 5.29
C SER A 94 -10.80 -11.77 6.07
N TRP A 95 -9.76 -11.13 6.60
CA TRP A 95 -8.72 -11.84 7.35
C TRP A 95 -9.22 -12.43 8.68
N GLY A 96 -8.85 -13.68 8.92
CA GLY A 96 -9.15 -14.41 10.16
C GLY A 96 -8.20 -14.06 11.31
N GLU A 97 -8.05 -15.00 12.25
CA GLU A 97 -7.17 -14.84 13.42
C GLU A 97 -5.70 -14.62 13.06
N GLU A 98 -5.26 -15.21 11.96
CA GLU A 98 -3.90 -15.06 11.42
C GLU A 98 -3.98 -14.82 9.91
N TRP A 99 -3.10 -13.97 9.39
CA TRP A 99 -3.00 -13.71 7.97
C TRP A 99 -1.57 -13.37 7.58
N SER A 100 -1.25 -13.58 6.30
CA SER A 100 -0.04 -13.02 5.70
C SER A 100 -0.28 -12.71 4.24
N ILE A 101 0.42 -11.71 3.73
CA ILE A 101 0.39 -11.29 2.33
C ILE A 101 1.78 -10.82 1.93
N THR A 102 2.11 -10.87 0.64
CA THR A 102 3.36 -10.32 0.15
C THR A 102 3.13 -9.11 -0.74
N SER A 103 4.17 -8.29 -0.89
CA SER A 103 4.14 -7.10 -1.73
C SER A 103 3.81 -7.43 -3.20
N ARG A 104 4.03 -8.68 -3.63
CA ARG A 104 3.65 -9.18 -4.96
C ARG A 104 2.15 -9.20 -5.20
N VAL A 105 1.34 -9.38 -4.16
CA VAL A 105 -0.11 -9.35 -4.33
C VAL A 105 -0.56 -7.98 -4.82
N TRP A 106 0.13 -6.88 -4.50
CA TRP A 106 -0.15 -5.57 -5.09
C TRP A 106 0.21 -5.49 -6.57
N VAL A 107 1.35 -6.07 -6.95
CA VAL A 107 1.79 -6.16 -8.36
C VAL A 107 0.76 -6.97 -9.18
N GLN A 108 0.09 -7.95 -8.57
CA GLN A 108 -0.90 -8.82 -9.21
C GLN A 108 -2.36 -8.33 -9.10
N ALA A 109 -2.72 -7.70 -7.99
CA ALA A 109 -4.00 -7.02 -7.76
C ALA A 109 -4.16 -5.75 -8.60
N GLY A 110 -3.11 -5.38 -9.34
CA GLY A 110 -3.22 -4.58 -10.57
C GLY A 110 -4.09 -5.20 -11.68
N ARG A 111 -5.15 -5.98 -11.34
CA ARG A 111 -6.28 -6.18 -12.25
C ARG A 111 -7.12 -4.90 -12.21
N PRO A 112 -7.12 -4.13 -13.30
CA PRO A 112 -7.57 -2.76 -13.29
C PRO A 112 -9.10 -2.70 -13.14
N SER A 113 -9.58 -1.95 -12.14
CA SER A 113 -10.69 -1.06 -12.44
C SER A 113 -10.16 -0.07 -13.50
N THR A 114 -11.00 0.28 -14.46
CA THR A 114 -10.72 0.82 -15.80
C THR A 114 -9.81 2.06 -15.86
N ARG A 115 -9.38 2.63 -14.74
CA ARG A 115 -8.70 3.92 -14.59
C ARG A 115 -7.17 3.86 -14.40
N MET A 116 -6.53 2.69 -14.34
CA MET A 116 -5.08 2.55 -14.09
C MET A 116 -4.27 1.93 -15.24
N LYS A 117 -4.70 2.10 -16.49
CA LYS A 117 -3.90 1.65 -17.64
C LYS A 117 -2.66 2.52 -17.89
N GLU A 118 -2.63 3.74 -17.35
CA GLU A 118 -1.57 4.72 -17.63
C GLU A 118 -0.28 4.47 -16.83
N TRP A 119 -0.36 3.86 -15.64
CA TRP A 119 0.78 3.66 -14.74
C TRP A 119 1.75 2.55 -15.18
N GLN A 120 1.23 1.49 -15.80
CA GLN A 120 2.06 0.37 -16.29
C GLN A 120 2.92 0.79 -17.50
N LEU A 121 2.46 1.81 -18.25
CA LEU A 121 3.22 2.43 -19.34
C LEU A 121 4.39 3.29 -18.80
N TRP A 122 4.21 3.97 -17.66
CA TRP A 122 5.25 4.79 -17.03
C TRP A 122 6.45 3.94 -16.54
N GLN A 123 6.21 2.78 -15.93
CA GLN A 123 7.30 1.86 -15.52
C GLN A 123 8.03 1.19 -16.69
N SER A 124 7.40 1.10 -17.88
CA SER A 124 8.02 0.55 -19.09
C SER A 124 8.90 1.54 -19.87
N GLY A 125 9.03 2.79 -19.41
CA GLY A 125 9.95 3.78 -19.99
C GLY A 125 9.47 4.45 -21.27
N ALA A 126 8.16 4.52 -21.53
CA ALA A 126 7.61 5.13 -22.73
C ALA A 126 6.94 6.48 -22.43
N PHE A 127 7.69 7.51 -22.02
CA PHE A 127 7.38 8.93 -22.21
C PHE A 127 8.57 9.79 -21.75
N PHE A 128 9.60 9.89 -22.59
CA PHE A 128 10.51 11.05 -22.59
C PHE A 128 10.15 11.88 -23.82
N LEU A 129 9.32 12.91 -23.65
CA LEU A 129 9.47 14.24 -24.27
C LEU A 129 8.30 15.13 -23.85
N GLY A 130 8.59 16.35 -23.40
CA GLY A 130 7.63 17.45 -23.50
C GLY A 130 7.31 18.25 -22.23
N MET A 131 8.30 18.59 -21.40
CA MET A 131 8.21 19.85 -20.65
C MET A 131 9.34 20.76 -21.10
N VAL A 132 9.09 21.48 -22.20
CA VAL A 132 9.83 22.70 -22.55
C VAL A 132 9.09 23.85 -21.88
N TYR A 133 9.73 24.46 -20.88
CA TYR A 133 9.30 25.72 -20.28
C TYR A 133 9.57 26.84 -21.32
N LEU A 134 8.51 27.49 -21.83
CA LEU A 134 8.64 28.70 -22.65
C LEU A 134 8.63 29.93 -21.73
N PRO A 135 9.56 30.90 -21.87
CA PRO A 135 9.44 32.19 -21.22
C PRO A 135 8.54 33.09 -22.08
N SER A 136 7.53 33.71 -21.47
CA SER A 136 6.77 34.79 -22.10
C SER A 136 7.63 36.05 -22.18
N LEU A 137 8.13 36.37 -23.38
CA LEU A 137 8.50 37.73 -23.77
C LEU A 137 7.20 38.47 -24.14
N HIS A 138 6.91 39.57 -23.44
CA HIS A 138 6.04 40.62 -23.96
C HIS A 138 6.93 41.78 -24.41
N LEU A 139 6.65 42.25 -25.63
CA LEU A 139 7.07 43.54 -26.18
C LEU A 139 6.47 44.70 -25.38
#